data_AF-A0A2A4Z3B6-F1
#
_entry.id   AF-A0A2A4Z3B6-F1
#
_cell.length_a   1.000
_cell.length_b   1.000
_cell.length_c   1.000
_cell.angle_alpha   90.00
_cell.angle_beta   90.00
_cell.angle_gamma   90.00
#
_symmetry.space_group_name_H-M   'P 1'
#
loop_
_entity.id
_entity.type
_entity.pdbx_description
1 polymer ?
#
loop_
_entity_poly.entity_id
_entity_poly.type
_entity_poly.pdbx_seq_one_letter_code
_entity_poly.pdbx_strand_id
1 'polypeptide(L)'
;MGLMQLTILSLLGVVFLYYVIKEIQEVIFLKSILNTIVGKPKIDSIQDLIKIKNYLQKTIRYEESLINKKRPLLRHTASQILKDNYGFCGENARVTIKLFHLGGVKARRIYMFRKEWQHVLIEHKYKNSWYMFDGHYDPSTLLKDQAVATIPTENILSYPNDYPNNPYLDFCRIKLFYKINLLKPYSKVKLPNFIIYFFESPYLIKAFGIISIQIFTLLIFMLILN
;
A
#
# COMPACT_ATOMS: atom_id res chain seq x y z
N MET A 1 -24.70 -22.32 25.10
CA MET A 1 -23.41 -22.38 24.38
C MET A 1 -22.52 -23.38 25.10
N GLY A 2 -22.04 -24.41 24.41
CA GLY A 2 -21.17 -25.42 25.00
C GLY A 2 -19.77 -24.86 25.28
N LEU A 3 -19.08 -25.45 26.25
CA LEU A 3 -17.73 -25.04 26.69
C LEU A 3 -16.74 -24.94 25.51
N MET A 4 -16.79 -25.88 24.57
CA MET A 4 -15.94 -25.88 23.37
C MET A 4 -16.11 -24.62 22.51
N GLN A 5 -17.33 -24.13 22.32
CA GLN A 5 -17.60 -22.95 21.51
C GLN A 5 -17.07 -21.68 22.19
N LEU A 6 -17.26 -21.57 23.52
CA LEU A 6 -16.71 -20.47 24.29
C LEU A 6 -15.18 -20.43 24.16
N THR A 7 -14.51 -21.59 24.21
CA THR A 7 -13.06 -21.70 24.02
C THR A 7 -12.63 -21.24 22.64
N ILE A 8 -13.33 -21.67 21.57
CA ILE A 8 -13.02 -21.25 20.19
C ILE A 8 -13.16 -19.74 20.03
N LEU A 9 -14.26 -19.15 20.51
CA LEU A 9 -14.50 -17.71 20.42
C LEU A 9 -13.45 -16.92 21.20
N SER A 10 -13.07 -17.40 22.38
CA SER A 10 -12.01 -16.77 23.19
C SER A 10 -10.67 -16.81 22.47
N LEU A 11 -10.31 -17.94 21.86
CA LEU A 11 -9.08 -18.08 21.08
C LEU A 11 -9.06 -17.13 19.87
N LEU A 12 -10.16 -17.03 19.13
CA LEU A 12 -10.28 -16.08 18.02
C LEU A 12 -10.12 -14.63 18.49
N GLY A 13 -10.70 -14.29 19.64
CA GLY A 13 -10.53 -12.97 20.26
C GLY A 13 -9.06 -12.64 20.59
N VAL A 14 -8.31 -13.61 21.14
CA VAL A 14 -6.87 -13.44 21.42
C VAL A 14 -6.08 -13.24 20.12
N VAL A 15 -6.36 -14.02 19.07
CA VAL A 15 -5.68 -13.90 17.77
C VAL A 15 -6.00 -12.54 17.10
N PHE A 16 -7.24 -12.06 17.23
CA PHE A 16 -7.62 -10.73 16.78
C PHE A 16 -6.79 -9.64 17.48
N LEU A 17 -6.74 -9.66 18.81
CA LEU A 17 -5.98 -8.70 19.61
C LEU A 17 -4.49 -8.72 19.26
N TYR A 18 -3.92 -9.91 19.04
CA TYR A 18 -2.54 -10.05 18.59
C TYR A 18 -2.26 -9.24 17.31
N TYR A 19 -3.13 -9.36 16.29
CA TYR A 19 -2.94 -8.62 15.04
C TYR A 19 -3.17 -7.12 15.20
N VAL A 20 -4.09 -6.69 16.06
CA VAL A 20 -4.27 -5.26 16.40
C VAL A 20 -3.02 -4.71 17.06
N ILE A 21 -2.43 -5.42 18.02
CA ILE A 21 -1.17 -5.04 18.68
C ILE A 21 -0.04 -4.94 17.65
N LYS A 22 0.05 -5.89 16.71
CA LYS A 22 1.05 -5.85 15.63
C LYS A 22 0.87 -4.64 14.70
N GLU A 23 -0.35 -4.24 14.36
CA GLU A 23 -0.59 -3.01 13.61
C GLU A 23 -0.15 -1.77 14.40
N ILE A 24 -0.46 -1.70 15.71
CA ILE A 24 -0.03 -0.58 16.55
C ILE A 24 1.50 -0.47 16.58
N GLN A 25 2.20 -1.59 16.74
CA GLN A 25 3.67 -1.66 16.69
C GLN A 25 4.22 -1.19 15.34
N GLU A 26 3.59 -1.58 14.23
CA GLU A 26 3.95 -1.12 12.90
C GLU A 26 3.75 0.40 12.74
N VAL A 27 2.64 0.95 13.24
CA VAL A 27 2.38 2.39 13.20
C VAL A 27 3.43 3.17 13.99
N ILE A 28 3.79 2.72 15.19
CA ILE A 28 4.84 3.36 16.01
C ILE A 28 6.18 3.34 15.27
N PHE A 29 6.57 2.18 14.71
CA PHE A 29 7.79 2.04 13.93
C PHE A 29 7.82 2.99 12.73
N LEU A 30 6.75 3.03 11.94
CA LEU A 30 6.68 3.87 10.74
C LEU A 30 6.63 5.37 11.06
N LYS A 31 6.00 5.78 12.16
CA LYS A 31 6.05 7.17 12.64
C LYS A 31 7.46 7.58 13.03
N SER A 32 8.21 6.70 13.69
CA SER A 32 9.62 6.93 14.01
C SER A 32 10.45 7.09 12.74
N ILE A 33 10.30 6.20 11.76
CA ILE A 33 10.97 6.31 10.46
C ILE A 33 10.61 7.62 9.76
N LEU A 34 9.32 7.98 9.69
CA LEU A 34 8.88 9.24 9.09
C LEU A 34 9.59 10.43 9.75
N ASN A 35 9.59 10.49 11.08
CA ASN A 35 10.23 11.56 11.83
C ASN A 35 11.74 11.62 11.59
N THR A 36 12.41 10.47 11.47
CA THR A 36 13.84 10.40 11.11
C THR A 36 14.11 10.95 9.70
N ILE A 37 13.24 10.69 8.73
CA ILE A 37 13.42 11.14 7.35
C ILE A 37 13.20 12.65 7.22
N VAL A 38 12.08 13.15 7.74
CA VAL A 38 11.65 14.54 7.49
C VAL A 38 11.99 15.50 8.63
N GLY A 39 12.30 14.99 9.83
CA GLY A 39 12.62 15.76 11.03
C GLY A 39 11.41 16.20 11.85
N LYS A 40 10.20 15.73 11.50
CA LYS A 40 8.92 16.15 12.10
C LYS A 40 7.81 15.10 11.84
N PRO A 41 6.66 15.16 12.55
CA PRO A 41 5.60 14.15 12.40
C PRO A 41 4.70 14.33 11.17
N LYS A 42 4.75 15.48 10.49
CA LYS A 42 3.88 15.80 9.35
C LYS A 42 4.69 16.11 8.10
N ILE A 43 4.14 15.76 6.95
CA ILE A 43 4.66 16.13 5.63
C ILE A 43 3.91 17.38 5.19
N ASP A 44 4.60 18.51 5.02
CA ASP A 44 3.95 19.78 4.66
C ASP A 44 4.61 20.49 3.46
N SER A 45 5.78 20.01 3.02
CA SER A 45 6.57 20.66 1.97
C SER A 45 6.97 19.69 0.86
N ILE A 46 7.30 20.23 -0.32
CA ILE A 46 7.88 19.44 -1.42
C ILE A 46 9.22 18.83 -0.99
N GLN A 47 10.00 19.54 -0.18
CA GLN A 47 11.27 19.03 0.33
C GLN A 47 11.10 17.77 1.17
N ASP A 48 10.03 17.67 1.97
CA ASP A 48 9.72 16.46 2.74
C ASP A 48 9.39 15.29 1.82
N LEU A 49 8.65 15.52 0.73
CA LEU A 49 8.37 14.50 -0.29
C LEU A 49 9.66 14.01 -0.94
N ILE A 50 10.56 14.92 -1.32
CA ILE A 50 11.88 14.60 -1.91
C ILE A 50 12.71 13.76 -0.93
N LYS A 51 12.79 14.15 0.35
CA LYS A 51 13.50 13.38 1.38
C LYS A 51 12.97 11.96 1.51
N ILE A 52 11.64 11.78 1.52
CA ILE A 52 11.02 10.45 1.56
C ILE A 52 11.38 9.65 0.31
N LYS A 53 11.29 10.25 -0.88
CA LYS A 53 11.64 9.57 -2.13
C LYS A 53 13.08 9.06 -2.10
N ASN A 54 14.02 9.95 -1.78
CA ASN A 54 15.44 9.65 -1.80
C ASN A 54 15.80 8.62 -0.72
N TYR A 55 15.16 8.67 0.44
CA TYR A 55 15.28 7.63 1.46
C TYR A 55 14.81 6.27 0.94
N LEU A 56 13.60 6.19 0.37
CA LEU A 56 13.05 4.93 -0.12
C LEU A 56 13.88 4.31 -1.26
N GLN A 57 14.35 5.13 -2.19
CA GLN A 57 15.22 4.69 -3.29
C GLN A 57 16.58 4.17 -2.79
N LYS A 58 17.12 4.76 -1.72
CA LYS A 58 18.37 4.31 -1.09
C LYS A 58 18.20 3.05 -0.25
N THR A 59 17.06 2.92 0.43
CA THR A 59 16.80 1.89 1.44
C THR A 59 16.22 0.61 0.84
N ILE A 60 15.25 0.71 -0.09
CA ILE A 60 14.54 -0.46 -0.61
C ILE A 60 15.15 -0.83 -1.97
N ARG A 61 15.95 -1.90 -1.97
CA ARG A 61 16.63 -2.39 -3.17
C ARG A 61 15.74 -3.32 -3.98
N TYR A 62 15.87 -3.22 -5.29
CA TYR A 62 15.36 -4.21 -6.23
C TYR A 62 16.38 -5.34 -6.39
N GLU A 63 15.92 -6.58 -6.24
CA GLU A 63 16.72 -7.77 -6.52
C GLU A 63 15.96 -8.65 -7.51
N GLU A 64 16.50 -8.75 -8.72
CA GLU A 64 15.88 -9.48 -9.83
C GLU A 64 15.76 -10.97 -9.54
N SER A 65 16.77 -11.54 -8.87
CA SER A 65 16.82 -12.96 -8.48
C SER A 65 15.63 -13.40 -7.62
N LEU A 66 14.97 -12.44 -6.96
CA LEU A 66 13.84 -12.69 -6.07
C LEU A 66 12.48 -12.51 -6.74
N ILE A 67 12.42 -12.20 -8.05
CA ILE A 67 11.16 -11.97 -8.79
C ILE A 67 10.21 -13.17 -8.74
N ASN A 68 10.78 -14.38 -8.80
CA ASN A 68 10.06 -15.65 -8.78
C ASN A 68 9.89 -16.22 -7.37
N LYS A 69 10.44 -15.56 -6.34
CA LYS A 69 10.28 -16.02 -4.96
C LYS A 69 8.83 -15.90 -4.54
N LYS A 70 8.28 -17.00 -4.01
CA LYS A 70 6.90 -17.05 -3.51
C LYS A 70 6.69 -15.96 -2.45
N ARG A 71 5.79 -15.02 -2.74
CA ARG A 71 5.42 -13.96 -1.79
C ARG A 71 4.37 -14.48 -0.81
N PRO A 72 4.36 -13.98 0.44
CA PRO A 72 3.25 -14.23 1.37
C PRO A 72 1.92 -13.79 0.75
N LEU A 73 0.82 -14.47 1.08
CA LEU A 73 -0.51 -14.18 0.52
C LEU A 73 -0.92 -12.70 0.69
N LEU A 74 -0.68 -12.13 1.88
CA LEU A 74 -0.95 -10.73 2.19
C LEU A 74 0.27 -9.81 1.98
N ARG A 75 1.34 -10.35 1.39
CA ARG A 75 2.66 -9.73 1.17
C ARG A 75 3.31 -9.25 2.48
N HIS A 76 4.51 -8.68 2.38
CA HIS A 76 5.24 -8.12 3.52
C HIS A 76 4.62 -6.80 4.02
N THR A 77 4.65 -6.57 5.33
CA THR A 77 4.24 -5.29 5.91
C THR A 77 5.21 -4.18 5.53
N ALA A 78 4.81 -2.91 5.69
CA ALA A 78 5.72 -1.79 5.39
C ALA A 78 6.94 -1.80 6.32
N SER A 79 6.74 -2.18 7.58
CA SER A 79 7.84 -2.35 8.55
C SER A 79 8.80 -3.49 8.17
N GLN A 80 8.31 -4.60 7.64
CA GLN A 80 9.17 -5.69 7.14
C GLN A 80 9.97 -5.25 5.92
N ILE A 81 9.34 -4.61 4.94
CA ILE A 81 10.01 -4.12 3.73
C ILE A 81 11.17 -3.18 4.08
N LEU A 82 10.97 -2.28 5.04
CA LEU A 82 12.01 -1.36 5.51
C LEU A 82 13.13 -2.04 6.31
N LYS A 83 12.82 -3.11 7.06
CA LYS A 83 13.84 -3.87 7.81
C LYS A 83 14.67 -4.76 6.90
N ASP A 84 14.01 -5.37 5.92
CA ASP A 84 14.63 -6.29 4.96
C ASP A 84 15.40 -5.53 3.86
N ASN A 85 15.21 -4.20 3.75
CA ASN A 85 15.81 -3.33 2.73
C ASN A 85 15.55 -3.78 1.28
N TYR A 86 14.44 -4.48 1.08
CA TYR A 86 14.14 -5.16 -0.18
C TYR A 86 12.66 -5.08 -0.52
N GLY A 87 12.35 -4.83 -1.80
CA GLY A 87 10.99 -4.86 -2.31
C GLY A 87 10.88 -4.40 -3.77
N PHE A 88 9.78 -4.79 -4.43
CA PHE A 88 9.44 -4.31 -5.77
C PHE A 88 8.62 -3.03 -5.71
N CYS A 89 8.25 -2.50 -6.88
CA CYS A 89 7.39 -1.32 -7.03
C CYS A 89 6.11 -1.37 -6.16
N GLY A 90 5.47 -2.54 -6.06
CA GLY A 90 4.26 -2.72 -5.22
C GLY A 90 4.53 -2.63 -3.71
N GLU A 91 5.62 -3.22 -3.24
CA GLU A 91 6.10 -3.15 -1.86
C GLU A 91 6.54 -1.73 -1.51
N ASN A 92 7.31 -1.07 -2.38
CA ASN A 92 7.70 0.33 -2.19
C ASN A 92 6.47 1.25 -2.10
N ALA A 93 5.51 1.10 -3.03
CA ALA A 93 4.25 1.84 -3.00
C ALA A 93 3.49 1.66 -1.68
N ARG A 94 3.52 0.46 -1.07
CA ARG A 94 2.91 0.22 0.25
C ARG A 94 3.59 1.04 1.35
N VAL A 95 4.92 1.00 1.42
CA VAL A 95 5.69 1.79 2.39
C VAL A 95 5.37 3.27 2.22
N THR A 96 5.41 3.77 0.99
CA THR A 96 5.13 5.17 0.68
C THR A 96 3.74 5.59 1.11
N ILE A 97 2.69 4.81 0.78
CA ILE A 97 1.31 5.11 1.19
C ILE A 97 1.22 5.18 2.71
N LYS A 98 1.79 4.21 3.43
CA LYS A 98 1.72 4.19 4.90
C LYS A 98 2.41 5.40 5.51
N LEU A 99 3.62 5.75 5.05
CA LEU A 99 4.33 6.95 5.50
C LEU A 99 3.53 8.23 5.20
N PHE A 100 2.95 8.34 4.00
CA PHE A 100 2.18 9.52 3.61
C PHE A 100 0.93 9.70 4.46
N HIS A 101 0.14 8.63 4.67
CA HIS A 101 -1.05 8.70 5.52
C HIS A 101 -0.70 9.06 6.96
N LEU A 102 0.37 8.49 7.51
CA LEU A 102 0.87 8.85 8.85
C LEU A 102 1.35 10.30 8.93
N GLY A 103 1.94 10.82 7.85
CA GLY A 103 2.36 12.21 7.71
C GLY A 103 1.24 13.19 7.32
N GLY A 104 -0.01 12.74 7.23
CA GLY A 104 -1.17 13.59 6.91
C GLY A 104 -1.43 13.83 5.42
N VAL A 105 -0.70 13.17 4.52
CA VAL A 105 -0.87 13.28 3.07
C VAL A 105 -1.76 12.15 2.57
N LYS A 106 -2.80 12.49 1.81
CA LYS A 106 -3.65 11.50 1.17
C LYS A 106 -2.86 10.83 0.04
N ALA A 107 -2.69 9.51 0.09
CA ALA A 107 -1.98 8.75 -0.93
C ALA A 107 -2.74 7.48 -1.34
N ARG A 108 -2.61 7.05 -2.59
CA ARG A 108 -3.20 5.83 -3.12
C ARG A 108 -2.30 5.17 -4.14
N ARG A 109 -2.45 3.87 -4.31
CA ARG A 109 -1.75 3.15 -5.38
C ARG A 109 -2.37 3.46 -6.74
N ILE A 110 -1.54 3.59 -7.75
CA ILE A 110 -1.92 3.49 -9.15
C ILE A 110 -1.13 2.35 -9.81
N TYR A 111 -1.78 1.68 -10.75
CA TYR A 111 -1.19 0.63 -11.56
C TYR A 111 -1.10 1.15 -12.98
N MET A 112 0.12 1.28 -13.50
CA MET A 112 0.36 1.72 -14.86
C MET A 112 0.62 0.49 -15.73
N PHE A 113 -0.08 0.43 -16.85
CA PHE A 113 -0.04 -0.70 -17.76
C PHE A 113 0.83 -0.38 -18.96
N ARG A 114 1.68 -1.33 -19.32
CA ARG A 114 2.42 -1.38 -20.59
C ARG A 114 2.13 -2.70 -21.27
N LYS A 115 2.67 -2.91 -22.48
CA LYS A 115 2.44 -4.13 -23.25
C LYS A 115 3.07 -5.36 -22.56
N GLU A 116 4.29 -5.21 -22.08
CA GLU A 116 5.09 -6.36 -21.58
C GLU A 116 5.05 -6.51 -20.06
N TRP A 117 5.02 -5.40 -19.32
CA TRP A 117 5.06 -5.42 -17.85
C TRP A 117 4.24 -4.26 -17.26
N GLN A 118 4.04 -4.31 -15.94
CA GLN A 118 3.23 -3.33 -15.20
C GLN A 118 4.08 -2.65 -14.15
N HIS A 119 3.86 -1.35 -13.98
CA HIS A 119 4.50 -0.58 -12.91
C HIS A 119 3.47 -0.20 -11.84
N VAL A 120 3.93 -0.07 -10.60
CA VAL A 120 3.11 0.33 -9.47
C VAL A 120 3.77 1.50 -8.78
N LEU A 121 3.08 2.64 -8.77
CA LEU A 121 3.51 3.82 -8.03
C LEU A 121 2.32 4.39 -7.26
N ILE A 122 2.47 5.56 -6.67
CA ILE A 122 1.39 6.19 -5.89
C ILE A 122 0.94 7.51 -6.51
N GLU A 123 -0.33 7.84 -6.35
CA GLU A 123 -0.79 9.22 -6.41
C GLU A 123 -0.85 9.80 -5.00
N HIS A 124 -0.56 11.08 -4.85
CA HIS A 124 -0.73 11.80 -3.58
C HIS A 124 -1.35 13.17 -3.78
N LYS A 125 -2.01 13.68 -2.74
CA LYS A 125 -2.67 14.99 -2.74
C LYS A 125 -1.72 16.07 -2.24
N TYR A 126 -1.41 17.05 -3.08
CA TYR A 126 -0.64 18.25 -2.74
C TYR A 126 -1.35 19.49 -3.28
N LYS A 127 -1.49 20.56 -2.47
CA LYS A 127 -2.17 21.82 -2.85
C LYS A 127 -3.49 21.61 -3.65
N ASN A 128 -4.36 20.74 -3.14
CA ASN A 128 -5.64 20.36 -3.75
C ASN A 128 -5.62 19.53 -5.04
N SER A 129 -4.46 19.25 -5.62
CA SER A 129 -4.30 18.43 -6.83
C SER A 129 -3.70 17.06 -6.51
N TRP A 130 -3.84 16.12 -7.45
CA TRP A 130 -3.28 14.77 -7.35
C TRP A 130 -2.09 14.61 -8.29
N TYR A 131 -0.95 14.22 -7.73
CA TYR A 131 0.31 14.07 -8.46
C TYR A 131 0.85 12.67 -8.31
N MET A 132 1.61 12.23 -9.30
CA MET A 132 2.36 10.98 -9.23
C MET A 132 3.57 11.13 -8.32
N PHE A 133 3.86 10.06 -7.57
CA PHE A 133 5.07 9.92 -6.77
C PHE A 133 5.55 8.48 -6.87
N ASP A 134 6.85 8.32 -7.08
CA ASP A 134 7.49 7.02 -7.10
C ASP A 134 8.75 7.02 -6.23
N GLY A 135 8.72 6.19 -5.19
CA GLY A 135 9.86 5.94 -4.31
C GLY A 135 10.67 4.72 -4.73
N HIS A 136 10.26 4.01 -5.78
CA HIS A 136 11.00 2.89 -6.33
C HIS A 136 12.21 3.40 -7.12
N TYR A 137 13.32 2.68 -7.00
CA TYR A 137 14.51 2.95 -7.81
C TYR A 137 14.48 2.05 -9.04
N ASP A 138 14.11 2.63 -10.17
CA ASP A 138 14.28 2.07 -11.50
C ASP A 138 15.00 3.14 -12.34
N PRO A 139 16.26 2.91 -12.76
CA PRO A 139 17.02 3.87 -13.55
C PRO A 139 16.30 4.36 -14.82
N SER A 140 15.44 3.52 -15.41
CA SER A 140 14.78 3.81 -16.70
C SER A 140 13.47 4.59 -16.54
N THR A 141 12.94 4.71 -15.31
CA THR A 141 11.69 5.43 -15.02
C THR A 141 11.81 6.36 -13.82
N LEU A 142 13.05 6.75 -13.48
CA LEU A 142 13.36 7.49 -12.28
C LEU A 142 12.66 8.86 -12.27
N LEU A 143 11.75 9.05 -11.31
CA LEU A 143 11.09 10.33 -11.10
C LEU A 143 12.10 11.37 -10.56
N LYS A 144 12.31 12.47 -11.28
CA LYS A 144 13.18 13.58 -10.84
C LYS A 144 12.64 14.27 -9.59
N ASP A 145 13.50 14.87 -8.77
CA ASP A 145 13.13 15.56 -7.53
C ASP A 145 12.08 16.67 -7.78
N GLN A 146 12.25 17.43 -8.86
CA GLN A 146 11.35 18.50 -9.24
C GLN A 146 9.97 17.99 -9.69
N ALA A 147 9.85 16.68 -9.97
CA ALA A 147 8.65 16.07 -10.53
C ALA A 147 7.69 15.50 -9.47
N VAL A 148 8.12 15.38 -8.20
CA VAL A 148 7.37 14.69 -7.13
C VAL A 148 6.01 15.29 -6.81
N ALA A 149 5.73 16.52 -7.25
CA ALA A 149 4.45 17.22 -7.05
C ALA A 149 4.01 18.02 -8.28
N THR A 150 4.46 17.63 -9.48
CA THR A 150 4.13 18.36 -10.72
C THR A 150 3.46 17.50 -11.78
N ILE A 151 3.77 16.20 -11.87
CA ILE A 151 3.15 15.30 -12.85
C ILE A 151 1.73 14.93 -12.39
N PRO A 152 0.67 15.42 -13.05
CA PRO A 152 -0.69 15.11 -12.66
C PRO A 152 -0.99 13.63 -12.87
N THR A 153 -1.71 12.99 -11.95
CA THR A 153 -2.00 11.54 -12.06
C THR A 153 -2.77 11.17 -13.32
N GLU A 154 -3.63 12.05 -13.81
CA GLU A 154 -4.43 11.79 -15.01
C GLU A 154 -3.59 11.88 -16.31
N ASN A 155 -2.36 12.39 -16.25
CA ASN A 155 -1.45 12.53 -17.39
C ASN A 155 -0.29 11.53 -17.31
N ILE A 156 -0.60 10.25 -17.58
CA ILE A 156 0.39 9.16 -17.51
C ILE A 156 1.55 9.31 -18.49
N LEU A 157 1.33 10.01 -19.61
CA LEU A 157 2.33 10.21 -20.66
C LEU A 157 3.47 11.13 -20.22
N SER A 158 3.22 11.98 -19.21
CA SER A 158 4.25 12.82 -18.63
C SER A 158 5.14 12.10 -17.60
N TYR A 159 4.78 10.87 -17.21
CA TYR A 159 5.63 10.07 -16.32
C TYR A 159 6.88 9.59 -17.06
N PRO A 160 8.10 9.67 -16.46
CA PRO A 160 9.34 9.25 -17.11
C PRO A 160 9.27 7.82 -17.63
N ASN A 161 9.73 7.63 -18.86
CA ASN A 161 9.75 6.33 -19.49
C ASN A 161 10.82 6.24 -20.58
N ASP A 162 11.97 5.69 -20.22
CA ASP A 162 13.09 5.52 -21.14
C ASP A 162 13.09 4.14 -21.83
N TYR A 163 12.07 3.31 -21.62
CA TYR A 163 11.97 2.01 -22.27
C TYR A 163 11.51 2.14 -23.73
N PRO A 164 12.37 1.83 -24.73
CA PRO A 164 12.00 1.93 -26.13
C PRO A 164 10.88 0.94 -26.45
N ASN A 165 9.89 1.39 -27.24
CA ASN A 165 8.76 0.58 -27.73
C ASN A 165 7.80 0.01 -26.66
N ASN A 166 7.88 0.47 -25.42
CA ASN A 166 7.01 -0.02 -24.35
C ASN A 166 6.36 1.13 -23.56
N PRO A 167 5.57 2.00 -24.23
CA PRO A 167 4.94 3.14 -23.59
C PRO A 167 3.90 2.73 -22.54
N TYR A 168 3.61 3.64 -21.61
CA TYR A 168 2.43 3.50 -20.75
C TYR A 168 1.16 3.70 -21.58
N LEU A 169 0.27 2.71 -21.53
CA LEU A 169 -0.93 2.66 -22.36
C LEU A 169 -2.18 3.09 -21.61
N ASP A 170 -2.27 2.74 -20.32
CA ASP A 170 -3.39 3.08 -19.45
C ASP A 170 -2.96 2.98 -17.98
N PHE A 171 -3.85 3.36 -17.08
CA PHE A 171 -3.67 3.13 -15.66
C PHE A 171 -5.00 2.85 -14.95
N CYS A 172 -4.91 2.27 -13.75
CA CYS A 172 -6.07 2.13 -12.87
C CYS A 172 -5.68 2.33 -11.40
N ARG A 173 -6.69 2.51 -10.54
CA ARG A 173 -6.56 2.57 -9.07
C ARG A 173 -6.98 1.24 -8.43
N ILE A 174 -7.91 0.53 -9.06
CA ILE A 174 -8.42 -0.78 -8.60
C ILE A 174 -8.12 -1.84 -9.67
N LYS A 175 -7.01 -2.56 -9.50
CA LYS A 175 -6.53 -3.57 -10.46
C LYS A 175 -7.55 -4.68 -10.75
N LEU A 176 -8.32 -5.11 -9.75
CA LEU A 176 -9.36 -6.12 -9.94
C LEU A 176 -10.47 -5.63 -10.88
N PHE A 177 -10.92 -4.39 -10.70
CA PHE A 177 -11.98 -3.80 -11.54
C PHE A 177 -11.50 -3.64 -12.97
N TYR A 178 -10.23 -3.29 -13.18
CA TYR A 178 -9.65 -3.22 -14.53
C TYR A 178 -9.70 -4.57 -15.28
N LYS A 179 -9.59 -5.69 -14.55
CA LYS A 179 -9.60 -7.05 -15.13
C LYS A 179 -11.00 -7.57 -15.45
N ILE A 180 -12.05 -7.02 -14.84
CA ILE A 180 -13.43 -7.48 -15.03
C ILE A 180 -14.13 -6.48 -15.94
N ASN A 181 -14.52 -6.89 -17.15
CA ASN A 181 -15.09 -6.00 -18.17
C ASN A 181 -16.23 -5.11 -17.64
N LEU A 182 -17.16 -5.70 -16.87
CA LEU A 182 -18.29 -4.98 -16.26
C LEU A 182 -17.85 -3.89 -15.27
N LEU A 183 -16.73 -4.09 -14.58
CA LEU A 183 -16.23 -3.18 -13.54
C LEU A 183 -15.15 -2.21 -14.05
N LYS A 184 -14.62 -2.43 -15.26
CA LYS A 184 -13.54 -1.63 -15.84
C LYS A 184 -13.80 -0.11 -15.81
N PRO A 185 -15.01 0.40 -16.09
CA PRO A 185 -15.30 1.84 -15.98
C PRO A 185 -15.04 2.41 -14.57
N TYR A 186 -15.19 1.59 -13.53
CA TYR A 186 -14.97 1.98 -12.12
C TYR A 186 -13.52 1.77 -11.66
N SER A 187 -12.64 1.25 -12.51
CA SER A 187 -11.25 0.94 -12.13
C SER A 187 -10.41 2.18 -11.76
N LYS A 188 -10.86 3.37 -12.18
CA LYS A 188 -10.23 4.67 -11.88
C LYS A 188 -10.87 5.39 -10.67
N VAL A 189 -11.83 4.79 -9.98
CA VAL A 189 -12.46 5.39 -8.78
C VAL A 189 -11.43 5.65 -7.67
N LYS A 190 -11.50 6.84 -7.07
CA LYS A 190 -10.66 7.26 -5.93
C LYS A 190 -11.31 6.80 -4.62
N LEU A 191 -10.88 5.66 -4.10
CA LEU A 191 -11.40 5.15 -2.83
C LEU A 191 -11.10 6.10 -1.65
N PRO A 192 -11.96 6.14 -0.62
CA PRO A 192 -11.68 6.81 0.63
C PRO A 192 -10.34 6.38 1.25
N ASN A 193 -9.68 7.33 1.92
CA ASN A 193 -8.34 7.09 2.48
C ASN A 193 -8.27 5.94 3.48
N PHE A 194 -9.27 5.80 4.36
CA PHE A 194 -9.28 4.73 5.36
C PHE A 194 -9.35 3.34 4.70
N ILE A 195 -10.04 3.21 3.58
CA ILE A 195 -10.10 1.97 2.79
C ILE A 195 -8.72 1.66 2.21
N ILE A 196 -8.05 2.65 1.63
CA ILE A 196 -6.69 2.49 1.10
C ILE A 196 -5.72 2.08 2.22
N TYR A 197 -5.77 2.76 3.36
CA TYR A 197 -4.92 2.44 4.51
C TYR A 197 -5.14 0.99 4.97
N PHE A 198 -6.40 0.57 5.10
CA PHE A 198 -6.75 -0.81 5.46
C PHE A 198 -6.15 -1.83 4.49
N PHE A 199 -6.31 -1.63 3.18
CA PHE A 199 -5.76 -2.55 2.17
C PHE A 199 -4.22 -2.56 2.08
N GLU A 200 -3.56 -1.52 2.57
CA GLU A 200 -2.10 -1.47 2.71
C GLU A 200 -1.58 -1.95 4.08
N SER A 201 -2.47 -2.47 4.95
CA SER A 201 -2.15 -2.90 6.31
C SER A 201 -2.43 -4.40 6.49
N PRO A 202 -1.46 -5.30 6.20
CA PRO A 202 -1.67 -6.74 6.30
C PRO A 202 -2.17 -7.21 7.67
N TYR A 203 -1.75 -6.58 8.76
CA TYR A 203 -2.23 -6.92 10.10
C TYR A 203 -3.70 -6.56 10.32
N LEU A 204 -4.16 -5.39 9.83
CA LEU A 204 -5.58 -5.04 9.88
C LEU A 204 -6.45 -5.98 9.05
N ILE A 205 -5.99 -6.39 7.86
CA ILE A 205 -6.72 -7.36 7.03
C ILE A 205 -6.85 -8.70 7.77
N LYS A 206 -5.78 -9.17 8.42
CA LYS A 206 -5.81 -10.40 9.23
C LYS A 206 -6.76 -10.27 10.42
N ALA A 207 -6.67 -9.17 11.18
CA ALA A 207 -7.57 -8.90 12.29
C ALA A 207 -9.04 -8.91 11.82
N PHE A 208 -9.34 -8.22 10.72
CA PHE A 208 -10.68 -8.19 10.13
C PHE A 208 -11.17 -9.58 9.69
N GLY A 209 -10.30 -10.40 9.11
CA GLY A 209 -10.64 -11.78 8.77
C GLY A 209 -11.00 -12.62 9.99
N ILE A 210 -10.24 -12.51 11.08
CA ILE A 210 -10.49 -13.25 12.32
C ILE A 210 -11.81 -12.85 12.97
N ILE A 211 -12.09 -11.55 13.10
CA ILE A 211 -13.36 -11.10 13.68
C ILE A 211 -14.55 -11.48 12.79
N SER A 212 -14.38 -11.49 11.46
CA SER A 212 -15.43 -11.94 10.53
C SER A 212 -15.75 -13.42 10.73
N ILE A 213 -14.74 -14.28 10.90
CA ILE A 213 -14.92 -15.70 11.23
C ILE A 213 -15.64 -15.85 12.57
N GLN A 214 -15.23 -15.09 13.59
CA GLN A 214 -15.85 -15.13 14.91
C GLN A 214 -17.34 -14.76 14.87
N ILE A 215 -17.72 -13.70 14.15
CA ILE A 215 -19.11 -13.29 13.94
C ILE A 215 -19.89 -14.39 13.21
N PHE A 216 -19.32 -14.95 12.14
CA PHE A 216 -19.97 -16.00 11.37
C PHE A 216 -20.23 -17.27 12.21
N THR A 217 -19.26 -17.68 13.03
CA THR A 217 -19.44 -18.81 13.96
C THR A 217 -20.55 -18.55 14.98
N LEU A 218 -20.65 -17.32 15.51
CA LEU A 218 -21.74 -16.91 16.40
C LEU A 218 -23.10 -16.97 15.69
N LEU A 219 -23.19 -16.49 14.45
CA LEU A 219 -24.43 -16.51 13.67
C LEU A 219 -24.92 -17.95 13.41
N ILE A 220 -24.02 -18.85 12.97
CA ILE A 220 -24.36 -20.27 12.79
C ILE A 220 -24.86 -20.87 14.09
N PHE A 221 -24.19 -20.57 15.21
CA PHE A 221 -24.58 -21.10 16.50
C PHE A 221 -25.98 -20.64 16.92
N MET A 222 -26.31 -19.36 16.71
CA MET A 222 -27.66 -18.84 16.97
C MET A 222 -28.71 -19.50 16.08
N LEU A 223 -28.38 -19.81 14.82
CA LEU A 223 -29.30 -20.50 13.90
C LEU A 223 -29.57 -21.96 14.30
N ILE A 224 -28.61 -22.64 14.96
CA ILE A 224 -28.79 -24.03 15.40
C ILE A 224 -29.62 -24.13 16.69
N LEU A 225 -29.57 -23.08 17.53
CA LEU A 225 -30.30 -23.04 18.80
C LEU A 225 -31.77 -22.63 18.67
N ASN A 226 -32.12 -21.95 17.58
CA ASN A 226 -33.49 -21.53 17.26
C ASN A 226 -34.19 -22.60 16.43
#